data_AF-A0A8E2LS49-F1
#
_entry.id   AF-A0A8E2LS49-F1
#
_cell.length_a   1.000
_cell.length_b   1.000
_cell.length_c   1.000
_cell.angle_alpha   90.00
_cell.angle_beta   90.00
_cell.angle_gamma   90.00
#
_symmetry.space_group_name_H-M   'P 1'
#
loop_
_entity.id
_entity.type
_entity.pdbx_description
1 polymer ?
#
loop_
_entity_poly.entity_id
_entity_poly.type
_entity_poly.pdbx_seq_one_letter_code
_entity_poly.pdbx_strand_id
1 'polypeptide(L)'
;MVNTASVVAIFEFEVYLLMTMKIRMVNKKATVLEAKLAEYGFSVSDAERIHAQMTETLGDKTSRFETLKKLLGAGQDSTSLTYSSVLWPEFDFNATGEGGLLASARYWHVRGHSPTVHLPTELPAWSIDITEFTQYFGPMTDGDQWSLFDKLLPGYEEYQFEWQGTRYGAAFSWGLFLFAAEFWE
;
A
#
# COMPACT_ATOMS: atom_id res chain seq x y z
N MET A 1 6.73 4.60 -26.13
CA MET A 1 5.48 5.33 -25.87
C MET A 1 5.11 5.10 -24.42
N VAL A 2 5.09 6.14 -23.59
CA VAL A 2 4.65 6.05 -22.19
C VAL A 2 3.13 5.98 -22.23
N ASN A 3 2.62 4.78 -22.04
CA ASN A 3 1.20 4.52 -22.05
C ASN A 3 0.66 5.02 -20.70
N THR A 4 -0.07 6.15 -20.74
CA THR A 4 -0.41 6.91 -19.54
C THR A 4 -1.78 6.47 -19.08
N ALA A 5 -1.87 5.77 -17.95
CA ALA A 5 -3.15 5.56 -17.27
C ALA A 5 -3.85 6.90 -17.11
N SER A 6 -5.19 6.92 -17.18
CA SER A 6 -5.89 8.13 -16.78
C SER A 6 -5.65 8.35 -15.27
N VAL A 7 -5.44 9.60 -14.87
CA VAL A 7 -5.29 9.98 -13.45
C VAL A 7 -6.48 9.47 -12.63
N VAL A 8 -7.67 9.43 -13.24
CA VAL A 8 -8.90 8.88 -12.64
C VAL A 8 -8.76 7.39 -12.34
N ALA A 9 -8.29 6.58 -13.30
CA ALA A 9 -8.15 5.13 -13.10
C ALA A 9 -7.09 4.80 -12.05
N ILE A 10 -6.00 5.56 -12.01
CA ILE A 10 -5.01 5.46 -10.92
C ILE A 10 -5.71 5.76 -9.60
N PHE A 11 -6.34 6.92 -9.48
CA PHE A 11 -6.97 7.35 -8.23
C PHE A 11 -7.99 6.33 -7.71
N GLU A 12 -8.89 5.83 -8.56
CA GLU A 12 -9.87 4.80 -8.18
C GLU A 12 -9.21 3.50 -7.72
N PHE A 13 -8.12 3.08 -8.37
CA PHE A 13 -7.36 1.92 -7.94
C PHE A 13 -6.68 2.14 -6.59
N GLU A 14 -6.11 3.32 -6.34
CA GLU A 14 -5.49 3.64 -5.05
C GLU A 14 -6.52 3.76 -3.92
N VAL A 15 -7.71 4.29 -4.20
CA VAL A 15 -8.84 4.26 -3.25
C VAL A 15 -9.24 2.83 -2.94
N TYR A 16 -9.28 1.94 -3.94
CA TYR A 16 -9.48 0.52 -3.70
C TYR A 16 -8.41 -0.05 -2.75
N LEU A 17 -7.11 0.21 -3.00
CA LEU A 17 -6.02 -0.26 -2.12
C LEU A 17 -6.15 0.31 -0.70
N LEU A 18 -6.39 1.61 -0.56
CA LEU A 18 -6.61 2.26 0.74
C LEU A 18 -7.75 1.58 1.52
N MET A 19 -8.85 1.25 0.84
CA MET A 19 -9.98 0.58 1.47
C MET A 19 -9.67 -0.86 1.91
N THR A 20 -8.73 -1.55 1.26
CA THR A 20 -8.24 -2.85 1.76
C THR A 20 -7.47 -2.72 3.09
N MET A 21 -6.84 -1.58 3.35
CA MET A 21 -6.12 -1.32 4.60
C MET A 21 -7.07 -1.00 5.76
N LYS A 22 -8.33 -0.64 5.48
CA LYS A 22 -9.31 -0.16 6.46
C LYS A 22 -9.38 -1.04 7.70
N ILE A 23 -9.44 -2.38 7.54
CA ILE A 23 -9.55 -3.35 8.66
C ILE A 23 -8.44 -3.17 9.70
N ARG A 24 -7.20 -2.91 9.28
CA ARG A 24 -6.06 -2.69 10.19
C ARG A 24 -5.98 -1.26 10.71
N MET A 25 -6.75 -0.36 10.13
CA MET A 25 -6.83 1.04 10.53
C MET A 25 -8.03 1.36 11.43
N VAL A 26 -9.03 0.46 11.57
CA VAL A 26 -10.31 0.69 12.30
C VAL A 26 -10.12 1.14 13.76
N ASN A 27 -8.96 0.87 14.38
CA ASN A 27 -8.62 1.39 15.70
C ASN A 27 -8.23 2.89 15.64
N LYS A 28 -7.24 3.34 16.42
CA LYS A 28 -6.80 4.75 16.58
C LYS A 28 -6.52 5.54 15.28
N LYS A 29 -6.64 4.92 14.09
CA LYS A 29 -6.33 5.47 12.77
C LYS A 29 -7.54 5.54 11.81
N ALA A 30 -8.76 5.25 12.26
CA ALA A 30 -9.95 5.35 11.40
C ALA A 30 -10.13 6.77 10.82
N THR A 31 -9.90 7.78 11.66
CA THR A 31 -9.94 9.20 11.27
C THR A 31 -8.84 9.58 10.27
N VAL A 32 -7.72 8.84 10.23
CA VAL A 32 -6.62 9.09 9.29
C VAL A 32 -7.00 8.68 7.87
N LEU A 33 -7.72 7.55 7.74
CA LEU A 33 -8.30 7.13 6.45
C LEU A 33 -9.33 8.13 5.95
N GLU A 34 -10.23 8.57 6.83
CA GLU A 34 -11.25 9.58 6.49
C GLU A 34 -10.63 10.91 6.06
N ALA A 35 -9.62 11.38 6.79
CA ALA A 35 -8.89 12.60 6.45
C ALA A 35 -8.19 12.47 5.08
N LYS A 36 -7.55 11.33 4.82
CA LYS A 36 -6.90 11.07 3.52
C LYS A 36 -7.89 11.09 2.37
N LEU A 37 -9.09 10.50 2.52
CA LEU A 37 -10.13 10.59 1.49
C LEU A 37 -10.65 12.03 1.32
N ALA A 38 -10.82 12.75 2.43
CA ALA A 38 -11.32 14.12 2.43
C ALA A 38 -10.35 15.11 1.76
N GLU A 39 -9.03 14.88 1.82
CA GLU A 39 -8.01 15.65 1.07
C GLU A 39 -8.33 15.71 -0.45
N TYR A 40 -8.98 14.67 -0.98
CA TYR A 40 -9.36 14.55 -2.39
C TYR A 40 -10.87 14.76 -2.62
N GLY A 41 -11.62 15.18 -1.59
CA GLY A 41 -13.06 15.45 -1.69
C GLY A 41 -13.94 14.20 -1.70
N PHE A 42 -13.44 13.05 -1.24
CA PHE A 42 -14.21 11.81 -1.18
C PHE A 42 -14.72 11.50 0.22
N SER A 43 -15.92 10.95 0.32
CA SER A 43 -16.44 10.36 1.55
C SER A 43 -16.04 8.88 1.68
N VAL A 44 -16.19 8.32 2.89
CA VAL A 44 -16.03 6.87 3.10
C VAL A 44 -17.01 6.07 2.24
N SER A 45 -18.25 6.55 2.08
CA SER A 45 -19.26 5.88 1.25
C SER A 45 -18.89 5.87 -0.24
N ASP A 46 -18.28 6.95 -0.74
CA ASP A 46 -17.76 6.97 -2.11
C ASP A 46 -16.61 5.95 -2.27
N ALA A 47 -15.71 5.89 -1.29
CA ALA A 47 -14.61 4.94 -1.29
C ALA A 47 -15.09 3.48 -1.22
N GLU A 48 -16.13 3.19 -0.43
CA GLU A 48 -16.77 1.87 -0.37
C GLU A 48 -17.39 1.46 -1.72
N ARG A 49 -18.03 2.41 -2.42
CA ARG A 49 -18.56 2.17 -3.78
C ARG A 49 -17.44 1.84 -4.77
N ILE A 50 -16.35 2.61 -4.77
CA ILE A 50 -15.18 2.36 -5.62
C ILE A 50 -14.57 0.99 -5.29
N HIS A 51 -14.40 0.68 -4.02
CA HIS A 51 -13.85 -0.60 -3.57
C HIS A 51 -14.69 -1.79 -4.08
N ALA A 52 -16.03 -1.70 -4.01
CA ALA A 52 -16.92 -2.72 -4.54
C ALA A 52 -16.76 -2.90 -6.07
N GLN A 53 -16.76 -1.79 -6.82
CA GLN A 53 -16.60 -1.80 -8.28
C GLN A 53 -15.26 -2.39 -8.72
N MET A 54 -14.16 -2.01 -8.04
CA MET A 54 -12.83 -2.54 -8.32
C MET A 54 -12.70 -4.00 -7.92
N THR A 55 -13.34 -4.44 -6.83
CA THR A 55 -13.36 -5.85 -6.43
C THR A 55 -14.01 -6.73 -7.50
N GLU A 56 -15.12 -6.27 -8.08
CA GLU A 56 -15.78 -6.96 -9.20
C GLU A 56 -14.88 -6.99 -10.44
N THR A 57 -14.29 -5.85 -10.79
CA THR A 57 -13.40 -5.71 -11.95
C THR A 57 -12.16 -6.60 -11.85
N LEU A 58 -11.53 -6.66 -10.67
CA LEU A 58 -10.32 -7.45 -10.39
C LEU A 58 -10.60 -8.88 -9.92
N GLY A 59 -11.87 -9.32 -9.91
CA GLY A 59 -12.35 -10.49 -9.20
C GLY A 59 -11.70 -11.82 -9.64
N ASP A 60 -11.35 -11.95 -10.92
CA ASP A 60 -10.64 -13.13 -11.41
C ASP A 60 -9.14 -13.05 -11.11
N LYS A 61 -8.68 -13.93 -10.21
CA LYS A 61 -7.26 -14.04 -9.82
C LYS A 61 -6.34 -14.36 -11.00
N THR A 62 -6.82 -15.14 -11.97
CA THR A 62 -5.99 -15.63 -13.08
C THR A 62 -5.74 -14.58 -14.16
N SER A 63 -6.63 -13.59 -14.27
CA SER A 63 -6.49 -12.47 -15.20
C SER A 63 -6.18 -11.14 -14.52
N ARG A 64 -6.07 -11.11 -13.18
CA ARG A 64 -5.95 -9.86 -12.41
C ARG A 64 -4.81 -8.96 -12.87
N PHE A 65 -3.64 -9.51 -13.17
CA PHE A 65 -2.51 -8.70 -13.65
C PHE A 65 -2.78 -8.09 -15.03
N GLU A 66 -3.36 -8.86 -15.95
CA GLU A 66 -3.76 -8.36 -17.27
C GLU A 66 -4.86 -7.30 -17.16
N THR A 67 -5.83 -7.48 -16.27
CA THR A 67 -6.86 -6.48 -15.98
C THR A 67 -6.26 -5.21 -15.39
N LEU A 68 -5.32 -5.34 -14.45
CA LEU A 68 -4.61 -4.21 -13.85
C LEU A 68 -3.80 -3.44 -14.90
N LYS A 69 -3.10 -4.15 -15.80
CA LYS A 69 -2.39 -3.52 -16.91
C LYS A 69 -3.32 -2.74 -17.82
N LYS A 70 -4.47 -3.32 -18.20
CA LYS A 70 -5.47 -2.62 -19.03
C LYS A 70 -6.03 -1.39 -18.34
N LEU A 71 -6.38 -1.51 -17.05
CA LEU A 71 -6.92 -0.43 -16.24
C LEU A 71 -5.93 0.75 -16.14
N LEU A 72 -4.66 0.42 -15.88
CA LEU A 72 -3.60 1.39 -15.62
C LEU A 72 -2.72 1.64 -16.85
N GLY A 73 -3.24 1.34 -18.03
CA GLY A 73 -2.60 1.67 -19.29
C GLY A 73 -1.21 1.07 -19.49
N ALA A 74 -0.84 -0.05 -18.88
CA ALA A 74 0.41 -0.76 -19.23
C ALA A 74 0.31 -1.40 -20.62
N GLY A 75 1.46 -1.55 -21.29
CA GLY A 75 1.54 -2.28 -22.56
C GLY A 75 1.18 -3.77 -22.38
N GLN A 76 0.54 -4.38 -23.39
CA GLN A 76 0.08 -5.78 -23.32
C GLN A 76 1.21 -6.77 -22.99
N ASP A 77 2.38 -6.59 -23.58
CA ASP A 77 3.53 -7.49 -23.38
C ASP A 77 4.38 -7.13 -22.15
N SER A 78 3.96 -6.16 -21.34
CA SER A 78 4.73 -5.74 -20.18
C SER A 78 4.59 -6.75 -19.03
N THR A 79 5.72 -7.07 -18.40
CA THR A 79 5.81 -7.89 -17.17
C THR A 79 5.81 -7.04 -15.91
N SER A 80 5.76 -5.72 -16.05
CA SER A 80 5.71 -4.78 -14.93
C SER A 80 4.81 -3.59 -15.24
N LEU A 81 4.24 -2.99 -14.21
CA LEU A 81 3.50 -1.74 -14.29
C LEU A 81 4.05 -0.81 -13.22
N THR A 82 4.34 0.42 -13.61
CA THR A 82 4.80 1.46 -12.67
C THR A 82 4.07 2.76 -12.98
N TYR A 83 3.63 3.46 -11.94
CA TYR A 83 3.04 4.79 -12.05
C TYR A 83 3.31 5.62 -10.79
N SER A 84 3.26 6.94 -10.91
CA SER A 84 3.35 7.86 -9.78
C SER A 84 2.00 8.01 -9.09
N SER A 85 2.01 7.78 -7.78
CA SER A 85 0.81 7.78 -6.94
C SER A 85 0.11 9.13 -6.91
N VAL A 86 -1.22 9.10 -6.81
CA VAL A 86 -2.07 10.27 -6.62
C VAL A 86 -2.38 10.47 -5.14
N LEU A 87 -2.80 9.43 -4.41
CA LEU A 87 -3.12 9.50 -2.98
C LEU A 87 -1.91 9.76 -2.08
N TRP A 88 -0.75 9.22 -2.49
CA TRP A 88 0.54 9.38 -1.81
C TRP A 88 1.55 9.99 -2.77
N PRO A 89 1.48 11.32 -3.03
CA PRO A 89 2.27 11.97 -4.08
C PRO A 89 3.78 11.84 -3.95
N GLU A 90 4.32 11.25 -2.88
CA GLU A 90 5.74 10.97 -2.65
C GLU A 90 6.17 9.56 -3.10
N PHE A 91 5.22 8.72 -3.51
CA PHE A 91 5.44 7.31 -3.81
C PHE A 91 5.20 6.95 -5.28
N ASP A 92 5.97 6.00 -5.78
CA ASP A 92 5.64 5.27 -7.00
C ASP A 92 5.07 3.90 -6.64
N PHE A 93 4.02 3.48 -7.33
CA PHE A 93 3.53 2.11 -7.26
C PHE A 93 4.25 1.27 -8.30
N ASN A 94 4.71 0.09 -7.92
CA ASN A 94 5.28 -0.89 -8.83
C ASN A 94 4.64 -2.26 -8.63
N ALA A 95 4.17 -2.86 -9.71
CA ALA A 95 3.64 -4.21 -9.76
C ALA A 95 4.35 -5.03 -10.83
N THR A 96 4.67 -6.28 -10.52
CA THR A 96 5.26 -7.23 -11.47
C THR A 96 4.38 -8.45 -11.63
N GLY A 97 4.36 -9.00 -12.84
CA GLY A 97 3.67 -10.23 -13.16
C GLY A 97 4.63 -11.34 -13.57
N GLU A 98 4.28 -12.57 -13.20
CA GLU A 98 4.98 -13.79 -13.61
C GLU A 98 3.93 -14.80 -14.10
N GLY A 99 4.10 -15.32 -15.33
CA GLY A 99 3.13 -16.25 -15.92
C GLY A 99 1.70 -15.70 -16.05
N GLY A 100 1.54 -14.37 -16.16
CA GLY A 100 0.23 -13.69 -16.22
C GLY A 100 -0.43 -13.44 -14.86
N LEU A 101 0.18 -13.90 -13.76
CA LEU A 101 -0.28 -13.67 -12.39
C LEU A 101 0.48 -12.50 -11.76
N LEU A 102 -0.17 -11.76 -10.85
CA LEU A 102 0.50 -10.70 -10.08
C LEU A 102 1.45 -11.34 -9.07
N ALA A 103 2.75 -11.11 -9.25
CA ALA A 103 3.83 -11.68 -8.44
C ALA A 103 4.26 -10.74 -7.31
N SER A 104 4.33 -9.44 -7.59
CA SER A 104 4.60 -8.43 -6.57
C SER A 104 3.80 -7.15 -6.84
N ALA A 105 3.45 -6.42 -5.79
CA ALA A 105 2.80 -5.11 -5.87
C ALA A 105 3.13 -4.33 -4.61
N ARG A 106 3.85 -3.21 -4.75
CA ARG A 106 4.19 -2.35 -3.60
C ARG A 106 4.47 -0.91 -4.02
N TYR A 107 4.30 -0.01 -3.07
CA TYR A 107 4.76 1.37 -3.14
C TYR A 107 6.22 1.50 -2.74
N TRP A 108 6.89 2.48 -3.34
CA TRP A 108 8.26 2.89 -3.07
C TRP A 108 8.29 4.39 -2.86
N HIS A 109 8.92 4.85 -1.79
CA HIS A 109 9.14 6.26 -1.52
C HIS A 109 10.31 6.74 -2.39
N VAL A 110 10.01 7.61 -3.36
CA VAL A 110 10.98 8.00 -4.41
C VAL A 110 11.24 9.50 -4.46
N ARG A 111 10.44 10.29 -3.75
CA ARG A 111 10.50 11.76 -3.72
C ARG A 111 9.90 12.26 -2.43
N GLY A 112 10.24 13.49 -2.04
CA GLY A 112 9.83 14.02 -0.74
C GLY A 112 10.93 13.83 0.31
N HIS A 113 10.61 14.19 1.56
CA HIS A 113 11.53 14.03 2.68
C HIS A 113 10.96 12.99 3.64
N SER A 114 11.83 12.10 4.10
CA SER A 114 11.52 11.19 5.19
C SER A 114 11.10 11.96 6.44
N PRO A 115 10.06 11.50 7.17
CA PRO A 115 9.74 12.08 8.46
C PRO A 115 10.92 11.88 9.43
N THR A 116 11.29 12.96 10.14
CA THR A 116 12.29 12.87 11.22
C THR A 116 11.57 12.63 12.53
N VAL A 117 11.65 11.40 13.05
CA VAL A 117 11.04 11.00 14.32
C VAL A 117 12.06 10.29 15.21
N HIS A 118 11.83 10.26 16.52
CA HIS A 118 12.74 9.62 17.48
C HIS A 118 12.32 8.19 17.83
N LEU A 119 11.01 7.92 17.78
CA LEU A 119 10.46 6.59 18.03
C LEU A 119 9.75 6.04 16.78
N PRO A 120 9.82 4.72 16.52
CA PRO A 120 9.10 4.10 15.41
C PRO A 120 7.57 4.32 15.49
N THR A 121 7.04 4.43 16.72
CA THR A 121 5.61 4.63 16.99
C THR A 121 5.10 6.03 16.65
N GLU A 122 6.01 7.00 16.45
CA GLU A 122 5.69 8.38 16.07
C GLU A 122 5.51 8.54 14.55
N LEU A 123 5.90 7.55 13.76
CA LEU A 123 5.73 7.60 12.30
C LEU A 123 4.25 7.75 11.91
N PRO A 124 3.90 8.73 11.06
CA PRO A 124 2.58 8.82 10.47
C PRO A 124 2.29 7.62 9.56
N ALA A 125 1.01 7.28 9.39
CA ALA A 125 0.65 6.26 8.40
C ALA A 125 1.03 6.73 6.98
N TRP A 126 1.53 5.80 6.17
CA TRP A 126 1.94 5.97 4.77
C TRP A 126 3.05 7.00 4.53
N SER A 127 3.84 7.33 5.55
CA SER A 127 4.92 8.30 5.43
C SER A 127 6.25 7.72 4.94
N ILE A 128 6.36 6.39 4.88
CA ILE A 128 7.62 5.68 4.66
C ILE A 128 7.33 4.30 4.05
N ASP A 129 8.26 3.80 3.22
CA ASP A 129 8.24 2.42 2.73
C ASP A 129 9.10 1.47 3.59
N ILE A 130 8.99 0.16 3.32
CA ILE A 130 9.73 -0.89 4.04
C ILE A 130 11.26 -0.69 3.98
N THR A 131 11.80 -0.29 2.83
CA THR A 131 13.25 -0.14 2.62
C THR A 131 13.79 1.00 3.46
N GLU A 132 13.11 2.13 3.41
CA GLU A 132 13.46 3.33 4.15
C GLU A 132 13.24 3.12 5.66
N PHE A 133 12.19 2.43 6.08
CA PHE A 133 11.99 2.06 7.49
C PHE A 133 13.17 1.24 8.01
N THR A 134 13.63 0.27 7.22
CA THR A 134 14.80 -0.57 7.56
C THR A 134 16.07 0.26 7.72
N GLN A 135 16.24 1.32 6.92
CA GLN A 135 17.40 2.20 7.01
C GLN A 135 17.40 3.02 8.31
N TYR A 136 16.23 3.48 8.77
CA TYR A 136 16.12 4.32 9.96
C TYR A 136 16.10 3.53 11.26
N PHE A 137 15.33 2.44 11.34
CA PHE A 137 15.09 1.71 12.58
C PHE A 137 15.86 0.40 12.68
N GLY A 138 16.62 0.05 11.64
CA GLY A 138 17.47 -1.13 11.61
C GLY A 138 16.81 -2.32 10.90
N PRO A 139 17.54 -3.44 10.82
CA PRO A 139 17.07 -4.62 10.13
C PRO A 139 15.79 -5.15 10.75
N MET A 140 14.80 -5.36 9.90
CA MET A 140 13.58 -6.07 10.24
C MET A 140 13.75 -7.56 9.97
N THR A 141 13.19 -8.40 10.84
CA THR A 141 13.03 -9.82 10.59
C THR A 141 11.60 -10.10 10.15
N ASP A 142 11.43 -10.97 9.15
CA ASP A 142 10.13 -11.36 8.62
C ASP A 142 9.21 -11.85 9.75
N GLY A 143 8.01 -11.27 9.81
CA GLY A 143 6.87 -11.76 10.59
C GLY A 143 5.81 -12.36 9.69
N ASP A 144 4.54 -12.19 10.05
CA ASP A 144 3.43 -12.71 9.26
C ASP A 144 3.29 -11.93 7.93
N GLN A 145 3.18 -12.66 6.83
CA GLN A 145 2.98 -12.10 5.49
C GLN A 145 1.72 -12.67 4.84
N TRP A 146 0.87 -11.78 4.35
CA TRP A 146 -0.36 -12.16 3.67
C TRP A 146 -0.20 -12.05 2.16
N SER A 147 -0.85 -12.98 1.46
CA SER A 147 -0.89 -12.96 0.00
C SER A 147 -1.47 -11.64 -0.52
N LEU A 148 -0.99 -11.16 -1.68
CA LEU A 148 -1.62 -10.06 -2.44
C LEU A 148 -3.10 -10.34 -2.77
N PHE A 149 -3.53 -11.60 -2.68
CA PHE A 149 -4.91 -12.04 -2.94
C PHE A 149 -5.62 -12.55 -1.69
N ASP A 150 -5.11 -12.23 -0.50
CA ASP A 150 -5.83 -12.48 0.74
C ASP A 150 -7.19 -11.76 0.71
N LYS A 151 -8.22 -12.38 1.29
CA LYS A 151 -9.59 -11.85 1.24
C LYS A 151 -9.82 -10.69 2.21
N LEU A 152 -9.01 -10.60 3.25
CA LEU A 152 -9.18 -9.64 4.33
C LEU A 152 -8.03 -8.64 4.39
N LEU A 153 -6.80 -9.09 4.14
CA LEU A 153 -5.57 -8.34 4.35
C LEU A 153 -4.62 -8.46 3.15
N PRO A 154 -5.07 -8.11 1.93
CA PRO A 154 -4.23 -8.26 0.75
C PRO A 154 -2.97 -7.41 0.85
N GLY A 155 -1.81 -8.04 0.64
CA GLY A 155 -0.51 -7.38 0.67
C GLY A 155 -0.15 -6.78 2.03
N TYR A 156 -0.72 -7.28 3.12
CA TYR A 156 -0.36 -6.91 4.48
C TYR A 156 0.87 -7.69 4.94
N GLU A 157 1.79 -6.99 5.62
CA GLU A 157 3.08 -7.51 6.05
C GLU A 157 3.35 -7.02 7.48
N GLU A 158 3.73 -7.93 8.37
CA GLU A 158 4.22 -7.62 9.71
C GLU A 158 5.68 -8.01 9.86
N TYR A 159 6.43 -7.19 10.59
CA TYR A 159 7.84 -7.39 10.86
C TYR A 159 8.15 -7.17 12.33
N GLN A 160 9.19 -7.84 12.81
CA GLN A 160 9.78 -7.56 14.12
C GLN A 160 11.13 -6.88 13.96
N PHE A 161 11.47 -6.00 14.91
CA PHE A 161 12.75 -5.33 14.95
C PHE A 161 13.09 -4.91 16.38
N GLU A 162 14.37 -4.61 16.62
CA GLU A 162 14.84 -4.03 17.87
C GLU A 162 15.27 -2.58 17.63
N TRP A 163 14.80 -1.68 18.48
CA TRP A 163 15.18 -0.28 18.46
C TRP A 163 15.57 0.16 19.88
N GLN A 164 16.82 0.62 20.03
CA GLN A 164 17.37 1.10 21.31
C GLN A 164 17.21 0.10 22.48
N GLY A 165 17.33 -1.21 22.19
CA GLY A 165 17.21 -2.28 23.19
C GLY A 165 15.77 -2.71 23.51
N THR A 166 14.78 -2.13 22.83
CA THR A 166 13.36 -2.51 22.97
C THR A 166 12.86 -3.21 21.71
N ARG A 167 12.03 -4.25 21.87
CA ARG A 167 11.44 -4.98 20.75
C ARG A 167 10.15 -4.34 20.27
N TYR A 168 10.02 -4.21 18.96
CA TYR A 168 8.85 -3.63 18.30
C TYR A 168 8.33 -4.53 17.18
N GLY A 169 7.04 -4.40 16.88
CA GLY A 169 6.43 -4.84 15.65
C GLY A 169 6.12 -3.65 14.73
N ALA A 170 6.31 -3.81 13.43
CA ALA A 170 5.88 -2.84 12.41
C ALA A 170 4.96 -3.52 11.39
N ALA A 171 3.89 -2.83 11.01
CA ALA A 171 2.89 -3.29 10.07
C ALA A 171 2.90 -2.42 8.81
N PHE A 172 2.82 -3.07 7.65
CA PHE A 172 2.78 -2.45 6.34
C PHE A 172 1.63 -3.05 5.52
N SER A 173 1.17 -2.30 4.52
CA SER A 173 0.28 -2.85 3.49
C SER A 173 0.64 -2.26 2.15
N TRP A 174 0.80 -3.12 1.15
CA TRP A 174 1.31 -2.75 -0.18
C TRP A 174 2.65 -2.00 -0.11
N GLY A 175 3.50 -2.34 0.87
CA GLY A 175 4.76 -1.65 1.14
C GLY A 175 4.66 -0.30 1.86
N LEU A 176 3.46 0.22 2.13
CA LEU A 176 3.27 1.47 2.88
C LEU A 176 3.16 1.20 4.38
N PHE A 177 3.85 2.00 5.19
CA PHE A 177 3.78 1.90 6.64
C PHE A 177 2.38 2.15 7.18
N LEU A 178 1.90 1.29 8.08
CA LEU A 178 0.63 1.47 8.78
C LEU A 178 0.85 1.93 10.21
N PHE A 179 1.64 1.20 11.00
CA PHE A 179 1.97 1.55 12.38
C PHE A 179 3.16 0.71 12.89
N ALA A 180 3.76 1.17 13.98
CA ALA A 180 4.64 0.37 14.82
C ALA A 180 4.08 0.32 16.24
N ALA A 181 4.39 -0.74 16.96
CA ALA A 181 3.99 -0.95 18.34
C ALA A 181 5.10 -1.67 19.12
N GLU A 182 5.29 -1.28 20.37
CA GLU A 182 6.18 -1.97 21.29
C GLU A 182 5.57 -3.32 21.70
N PHE A 183 6.39 -4.37 21.78
CA PHE A 183 5.96 -5.63 22.37
C PHE A 183 5.91 -5.47 23.90
N TRP A 184 4.76 -5.80 24.49
CA TRP A 184 4.67 -5.98 25.94
C TRP A 184 5.14 -7.39 26.28
N GLU A 185 6.17 -7.51 27.11
CA GLU A 185 6.55 -8.79 27.74
C GLU A 185 5.51 -9.25 28.78
#